data_AF-A0A0C7QHD3-F1
#
_entry.id   AF-A0A0C7QHD3-F1
#
_cell.length_a   1.000
_cell.length_b   1.000
_cell.length_c   1.000
_cell.angle_alpha   90.00
_cell.angle_beta   90.00
_cell.angle_gamma   90.00
#
_symmetry.space_group_name_H-M   'P 1'
#
loop_
_entity.id
_entity.type
_entity.pdbx_description
1 polymer ?
#
loop_
_entity_poly.entity_id
_entity_poly.type
_entity_poly.pdbx_seq_one_letter_code
_entity_poly.pdbx_strand_id
1 'polypeptide(L)'
;MESNEYNERFKKIILDMTQEEFQNYSNNRGPLKYIEGKIDSIIEDSINDFSEEELVEQIYKRISKKGSYQENISEIGKIIKSEELFKSKGELIKFAKYLNLDINNKQSYKIILKKISSHIYLNKGHYANKYEYYIKDDNEYLLEPEVIKDKLVEIYRCRARNDMKSIARILNIETSEDEGAEEIRKKVINCIIKDKLRKIKN
;
A
#
# COMPACT_ATOMS: atom_id res chain seq x y z
N MET A 1 22.39 4.38 -10.85
CA MET A 1 21.07 3.97 -11.34
C MET A 1 20.34 5.25 -11.73
N GLU A 2 19.93 5.34 -12.98
CA GLU A 2 19.14 6.48 -13.48
C GLU A 2 17.74 6.47 -12.83
N SER A 3 17.09 7.64 -12.73
CA SER A 3 15.73 7.78 -12.15
C SER A 3 14.74 6.74 -12.72
N ASN A 4 14.83 6.47 -14.03
CA ASN A 4 14.02 5.47 -14.71
C ASN A 4 14.21 4.04 -14.15
N GLU A 5 15.44 3.66 -13.79
CA GLU A 5 15.72 2.31 -13.30
C GLU A 5 15.12 2.07 -11.90
N TYR A 6 15.15 3.11 -11.05
CA TYR A 6 14.50 3.06 -9.73
C TYR A 6 12.97 2.96 -9.85
N ASN A 7 12.39 3.79 -10.71
CA ASN A 7 10.94 3.83 -10.88
C ASN A 7 10.40 2.53 -11.49
N GLU A 8 11.10 1.95 -12.46
CA GLU A 8 10.71 0.65 -13.03
C GLU A 8 10.85 -0.50 -12.02
N ARG A 9 11.89 -0.47 -11.17
CA ARG A 9 11.99 -1.42 -10.05
C ARG A 9 10.83 -1.27 -9.06
N PHE A 10 10.45 -0.04 -8.72
CA PHE A 10 9.32 0.24 -7.84
C PHE A 10 8.00 -0.28 -8.42
N LYS A 11 7.72 0.01 -9.69
CA LYS A 11 6.54 -0.53 -10.39
C LYS A 11 6.52 -2.05 -10.37
N LYS A 12 7.67 -2.68 -10.65
CA LYS A 12 7.80 -4.13 -10.64
C LYS A 12 7.46 -4.73 -9.28
N ILE A 13 7.96 -4.15 -8.18
CA ILE A 13 7.64 -4.60 -6.82
C ILE A 13 6.12 -4.62 -6.61
N ILE A 14 5.43 -3.53 -6.96
CA ILE A 14 3.97 -3.41 -6.81
C ILE A 14 3.24 -4.45 -7.67
N LEU A 15 3.65 -4.62 -8.93
CA LEU A 15 3.02 -5.58 -9.85
C LEU A 15 3.22 -7.03 -9.38
N ASP A 16 4.42 -7.38 -8.91
CA ASP A 16 4.73 -8.71 -8.40
C ASP A 16 3.86 -9.01 -7.16
N MET A 17 3.79 -8.09 -6.20
CA MET A 17 2.93 -8.20 -5.00
C MET A 17 1.45 -8.31 -5.36
N THR A 18 1.01 -7.52 -6.33
CA THR A 18 -0.37 -7.56 -6.81
C THR A 18 -0.65 -8.90 -7.48
N GLN A 19 0.30 -9.41 -8.27
CA GLN A 19 0.16 -10.68 -8.95
C GLN A 19 0.02 -11.83 -7.95
N GLU A 20 0.83 -11.86 -6.90
CA GLU A 20 0.72 -12.83 -5.79
C GLU A 20 -0.69 -12.85 -5.18
N GLU A 21 -1.30 -11.69 -4.92
CA GLU A 21 -2.68 -11.58 -4.42
C GLU A 21 -3.70 -12.24 -5.36
N PHE A 22 -3.47 -12.15 -6.68
CA PHE A 22 -4.35 -12.77 -7.68
C PHE A 22 -4.02 -14.25 -7.99
N GLN A 23 -2.87 -14.81 -7.58
CA GLN A 23 -2.48 -16.18 -7.93
C GLN A 23 -3.51 -17.26 -7.54
N ASN A 24 -4.38 -16.96 -6.56
CA ASN A 24 -5.46 -17.85 -6.14
C ASN A 24 -6.66 -17.93 -7.12
N TYR A 25 -6.72 -17.12 -8.18
CA TYR A 25 -7.82 -17.14 -9.16
C TYR A 25 -7.46 -17.95 -10.42
N SER A 26 -8.45 -18.63 -10.99
CA SER A 26 -8.29 -19.61 -12.08
C SER A 26 -7.85 -19.01 -13.43
N ASN A 27 -7.88 -17.67 -13.58
CA ASN A 27 -7.44 -16.95 -14.78
C ASN A 27 -7.10 -15.47 -14.47
N ASN A 28 -5.81 -15.16 -14.37
CA ASN A 28 -5.32 -13.85 -13.90
C ASN A 28 -4.92 -12.88 -15.00
N ARG A 29 -4.89 -13.31 -16.26
CA ARG A 29 -4.38 -12.47 -17.37
C ARG A 29 -5.20 -11.19 -17.58
N GLY A 30 -6.52 -11.26 -17.41
CA GLY A 30 -7.41 -10.10 -17.51
C GLY A 30 -7.19 -9.08 -16.39
N PRO A 31 -7.28 -9.49 -15.10
CA PRO A 31 -6.96 -8.63 -13.97
C PRO A 31 -5.59 -7.96 -14.07
N LEU A 32 -4.54 -8.73 -14.37
CA LEU A 32 -3.17 -8.22 -14.41
C LEU A 32 -2.98 -7.13 -15.47
N LYS A 33 -3.48 -7.35 -16.69
CA LYS A 33 -3.42 -6.32 -17.76
C LYS A 33 -4.14 -5.03 -17.38
N TYR A 34 -5.25 -5.13 -16.66
CA TYR A 34 -5.96 -3.94 -16.21
C TYR A 34 -5.16 -3.16 -15.17
N ILE A 35 -4.53 -3.88 -14.23
CA ILE A 35 -3.71 -3.28 -13.17
C ILE A 35 -2.44 -2.66 -13.75
N GLU A 36 -1.77 -3.34 -14.66
CA GLU A 36 -0.63 -2.79 -15.43
C GLU A 36 -1.01 -1.47 -16.10
N GLY A 37 -2.21 -1.38 -16.70
CA GLY A 37 -2.71 -0.14 -17.30
C GLY A 37 -3.13 0.96 -16.32
N LYS A 38 -3.15 0.68 -15.01
CA LYS A 38 -3.56 1.62 -13.96
C LYS A 38 -2.44 2.04 -13.02
N ILE A 39 -1.31 1.33 -13.02
CA ILE A 39 -0.23 1.54 -12.06
C ILE A 39 0.27 2.99 -12.02
N ASP A 40 0.55 3.59 -13.18
CA ASP A 40 1.08 4.96 -13.24
C ASP A 40 0.11 5.98 -12.63
N SER A 41 -1.19 5.81 -12.85
CA SER A 41 -2.22 6.68 -12.26
C SER A 41 -2.26 6.57 -10.74
N ILE A 42 -2.13 5.37 -10.18
CA ILE A 42 -2.19 5.17 -8.73
C ILE A 42 -0.90 5.61 -8.05
N ILE A 43 0.24 5.48 -8.74
CA ILE A 43 1.49 6.08 -8.29
C ILE A 43 1.36 7.60 -8.24
N GLU A 44 0.79 8.23 -9.28
CA GLU A 44 0.53 9.67 -9.30
C GLU A 44 -0.36 10.11 -8.12
N ASP A 45 -1.47 9.40 -7.90
CA ASP A 45 -2.35 9.67 -6.75
C ASP A 45 -1.59 9.55 -5.42
N SER A 46 -0.69 8.57 -5.30
CA SER A 46 0.10 8.36 -4.08
C SER A 46 1.21 9.40 -3.88
N ILE A 47 1.73 9.98 -4.97
CA ILE A 47 2.64 11.13 -4.92
C ILE A 47 1.89 12.37 -4.42
N ASN A 48 0.66 12.58 -4.89
CA ASN A 48 -0.19 13.67 -4.43
C ASN A 48 -0.53 13.51 -2.96
N ASP A 49 -0.98 12.32 -2.53
CA ASP A 49 -1.23 11.99 -1.13
C ASP A 49 0.00 12.29 -0.26
N PHE A 50 1.19 11.83 -0.67
CA PHE A 50 2.45 12.09 0.06
C PHE A 50 2.77 13.59 0.14
N SER A 51 2.48 14.35 -0.93
CA SER A 51 2.75 15.79 -0.97
C SER A 51 1.82 16.58 -0.06
N GLU A 52 0.63 16.04 0.23
CA GLU A 52 -0.33 16.61 1.19
C GLU A 52 -0.03 16.21 2.65
N GLU A 53 0.82 15.21 2.89
CA GLU A 53 1.23 14.79 4.25
C GLU A 53 2.02 15.88 4.99
N GLU A 54 1.87 15.92 6.31
CA GLU A 54 2.67 16.80 7.14
C GLU A 54 4.17 16.49 6.97
N LEU A 55 4.99 17.52 6.80
CA LEU A 55 6.45 17.40 6.66
C LEU A 55 7.09 16.55 7.77
N VAL A 56 6.52 16.61 8.98
CA VAL A 56 6.94 15.82 10.14
C VAL A 56 6.79 14.31 9.89
N GLU A 57 5.68 13.87 9.31
CA GLU A 57 5.44 12.46 8.98
C GLU A 57 6.36 11.99 7.86
N GLN A 58 6.60 12.83 6.84
CA GLN A 58 7.56 12.53 5.80
C GLN A 58 8.98 12.30 6.37
N ILE A 59 9.40 13.13 7.35
CA ILE A 59 10.68 12.95 8.06
C ILE A 59 10.70 11.62 8.83
N TYR A 60 9.59 11.26 9.49
CA TYR A 60 9.47 9.99 10.23
C TYR A 60 9.65 8.78 9.31
N LYS A 61 9.01 8.79 8.13
CA LYS A 61 9.18 7.74 7.11
C LYS A 61 10.63 7.67 6.62
N ARG A 62 11.25 8.81 6.28
CA ARG A 62 12.65 8.87 5.81
C ARG A 62 13.63 8.32 6.83
N ILE A 63 13.48 8.67 8.10
CA ILE A 63 14.34 8.13 9.17
C ILE A 63 14.14 6.64 9.34
N SER A 64 12.91 6.15 9.28
CA SER A 64 12.62 4.73 9.42
C SER A 64 13.28 3.92 8.29
N LYS A 65 13.17 4.39 7.04
CA LYS A 65 13.83 3.79 5.85
C LYS A 65 15.35 3.92 5.91
N LYS A 66 15.91 5.10 6.23
CA LYS A 66 17.38 5.26 6.33
C LYS A 66 17.96 4.41 7.48
N GLY A 67 17.24 4.36 8.60
CA GLY A 67 17.58 3.59 9.78
C GLY A 67 17.57 2.08 9.54
N SER A 68 16.70 1.59 8.64
CA SER A 68 16.60 0.15 8.35
C SER A 68 17.87 -0.43 7.72
N TYR A 69 18.66 0.39 7.04
CA TYR A 69 19.91 -0.02 6.39
C TYR A 69 21.15 0.10 7.29
N GLN A 70 21.00 0.61 8.52
CA GLN A 70 22.15 0.80 9.40
C GLN A 70 22.54 -0.49 10.11
N GLU A 71 23.85 -0.68 10.33
CA GLU A 71 24.38 -1.92 10.93
C GLU A 71 24.19 -2.02 12.45
N ASN A 72 24.04 -0.89 13.15
CA ASN A 72 23.92 -0.85 14.60
C ASN A 72 22.98 0.26 15.09
N ILE A 73 22.48 0.10 16.33
CA ILE A 73 21.52 1.02 16.97
C ILE A 73 22.10 2.44 17.11
N SER A 74 23.42 2.57 17.29
CA SER A 74 24.07 3.85 17.50
C SER A 74 24.02 4.73 16.25
N GLU A 75 24.24 4.17 15.06
CA GLU A 75 24.12 4.90 13.79
C GLU A 75 22.69 5.38 13.54
N ILE A 76 21.69 4.55 13.84
CA ILE A 76 20.28 4.98 13.78
C ILE A 76 20.03 6.17 14.72
N GLY A 77 20.59 6.11 15.94
CA GLY A 77 20.51 7.22 16.89
C GLY A 77 21.17 8.50 16.39
N LYS A 78 22.25 8.42 15.59
CA LYS A 78 22.89 9.58 14.96
C LYS A 78 22.01 10.16 13.85
N ILE A 79 21.42 9.31 12.99
CA ILE A 79 20.49 9.74 11.94
C ILE A 79 19.30 10.50 12.52
N ILE A 80 18.73 10.00 13.61
CA ILE A 80 17.61 10.70 14.29
C ILE A 80 18.07 12.06 14.81
N LYS A 81 19.26 12.13 15.44
CA LYS A 81 19.78 13.38 16.01
C LYS A 81 20.22 14.40 14.97
N SER A 82 20.57 13.98 13.76
CA SER A 82 20.98 14.92 12.70
C SER A 82 19.81 15.73 12.16
N GLU A 83 18.58 15.25 12.33
CA GLU A 83 17.39 16.01 11.97
C GLU A 83 17.06 17.05 13.06
N GLU A 84 16.94 18.31 12.66
CA GLU A 84 16.65 19.45 13.55
C GLU A 84 15.39 19.22 14.40
N LEU A 85 14.37 18.58 13.82
CA LEU A 85 13.11 18.24 14.46
C LEU A 85 13.32 17.48 15.79
N PHE A 86 14.30 16.58 15.84
CA PHE A 86 14.50 15.69 16.98
C PHE A 86 15.42 16.25 18.06
N LYS A 87 15.80 17.53 18.00
CA LYS A 87 16.47 18.18 19.14
C LYS A 87 15.55 18.29 20.36
N SER A 88 14.23 18.34 20.15
CA SER A 88 13.24 18.37 21.22
C SER A 88 12.85 16.98 21.71
N LYS A 89 12.76 16.80 23.04
CA LYS A 89 12.21 15.57 23.65
C LYS A 89 10.74 15.36 23.27
N GLY A 90 9.96 16.43 23.09
CA GLY A 90 8.55 16.34 22.72
C GLY A 90 8.37 15.68 21.35
N GLU A 91 9.19 16.06 20.38
CA GLU A 91 9.15 15.50 19.02
C GLU A 91 9.60 14.04 18.98
N LEU A 92 10.59 13.65 19.79
CA LEU A 92 10.92 12.24 19.97
C LEU A 92 9.76 11.42 20.53
N ILE A 93 8.99 11.96 21.47
CA ILE A 93 7.82 11.26 22.02
C ILE A 93 6.75 11.11 20.94
N LYS A 94 6.50 12.14 20.12
CA LYS A 94 5.57 12.05 19.00
C LYS A 94 6.00 10.99 17.99
N PHE A 95 7.28 10.96 17.63
CA PHE A 95 7.80 9.94 16.73
C PHE A 95 7.71 8.53 17.32
N ALA A 96 7.99 8.36 18.61
CA ALA A 96 7.79 7.07 19.26
C ALA A 96 6.32 6.63 19.22
N LYS A 97 5.37 7.54 19.44
CA LYS A 97 3.94 7.25 19.30
C LYS A 97 3.55 6.91 17.86
N TYR A 98 4.10 7.61 16.87
CA TYR A 98 3.92 7.27 15.45
C TYR A 98 4.38 5.83 15.15
N LEU A 99 5.46 5.38 15.78
CA LEU A 99 5.94 3.99 15.69
C LEU A 99 5.17 3.02 16.63
N ASN A 100 4.06 3.45 17.23
CA ASN A 100 3.26 2.69 18.18
C ASN A 100 4.05 2.15 19.39
N LEU A 101 5.01 2.92 19.89
CA LEU A 101 5.81 2.59 21.07
C LEU A 101 5.17 3.12 22.35
N ASP A 102 5.13 2.29 23.38
CA ASP A 102 4.79 2.73 24.73
C ASP A 102 5.98 3.43 25.40
N ILE A 103 5.82 4.75 25.58
CA ILE A 103 6.83 5.64 26.15
C ILE A 103 6.27 6.32 27.39
N ASN A 104 7.03 6.22 28.48
CA ASN A 104 6.79 7.02 29.66
C ASN A 104 7.40 8.42 29.48
N ASN A 105 6.56 9.45 29.50
CA ASN A 105 6.97 10.84 29.31
C ASN A 105 8.01 11.34 30.34
N LYS A 106 8.17 10.67 31.47
CA LYS A 106 9.21 10.99 32.48
C LYS A 106 10.61 10.50 32.08
N GLN A 107 10.72 9.59 31.11
CA GLN A 107 12.02 9.07 30.65
C GLN A 107 12.88 10.17 30.03
N SER A 108 14.21 10.05 30.14
CA SER A 108 15.13 11.02 29.56
C SER A 108 15.15 10.93 28.03
N TYR A 109 15.55 12.01 27.37
CA TYR A 109 15.74 12.07 25.92
C TYR A 109 16.55 10.87 25.39
N LYS A 110 17.66 10.55 26.07
CA LYS A 110 18.58 9.46 25.69
C LYS A 110 17.91 8.08 25.77
N ILE A 111 17.03 7.85 26.76
CA ILE A 111 16.30 6.59 26.92
C ILE A 111 15.27 6.44 25.81
N ILE A 112 14.51 7.50 25.52
CA ILE A 112 13.49 7.49 24.46
C ILE A 112 14.14 7.26 23.09
N LEU A 113 15.22 8.00 22.79
CA LEU A 113 15.99 7.80 21.57
C LEU A 113 16.48 6.37 21.43
N LYS A 114 17.06 5.79 22.49
CA LYS A 114 17.53 4.40 22.47
C LYS A 114 16.38 3.44 22.15
N LYS A 115 15.19 3.64 22.74
CA LYS A 115 14.00 2.81 22.45
C LYS A 115 13.60 2.89 20.98
N ILE A 116 13.51 4.09 20.42
CA ILE A 116 13.17 4.31 19.00
C ILE A 116 14.22 3.64 18.10
N SER A 117 15.50 3.92 18.32
CA SER A 117 16.59 3.33 17.53
C SER A 117 16.61 1.81 17.63
N SER A 118 16.39 1.25 18.82
CA SER A 118 16.27 -0.21 19.01
C SER A 118 15.06 -0.78 18.27
N HIS A 119 13.92 -0.09 18.29
CA HIS A 119 12.73 -0.53 17.56
C HIS A 119 12.97 -0.57 16.05
N ILE A 120 13.54 0.49 15.46
CA ILE A 120 13.89 0.51 14.03
C ILE A 120 14.90 -0.59 13.71
N TYR A 121 15.90 -0.80 14.57
CA TYR A 121 16.91 -1.85 14.41
C TYR A 121 16.34 -3.27 14.43
N LEU A 122 15.40 -3.54 15.32
CA LEU A 122 14.77 -4.86 15.43
C LEU A 122 13.79 -5.12 14.27
N ASN A 123 13.24 -4.07 13.68
CA ASN A 123 12.25 -4.13 12.60
C ASN A 123 12.81 -3.67 11.24
N LYS A 124 14.12 -3.84 11.01
CA LYS A 124 14.77 -3.38 9.76
C LYS A 124 14.11 -3.95 8.51
N GLY A 125 13.81 -5.25 8.50
CA GLY A 125 13.17 -5.89 7.34
C GLY A 125 11.81 -5.26 7.01
N HIS A 126 11.03 -4.94 8.04
CA HIS A 126 9.75 -4.24 7.87
C HIS A 126 9.96 -2.85 7.27
N TYR A 127 10.80 -2.00 7.87
CA TYR A 127 10.99 -0.63 7.39
C TYR A 127 11.74 -0.54 6.04
N ALA A 128 12.57 -1.53 5.72
CA ALA A 128 13.25 -1.61 4.43
C ALA A 128 12.28 -1.93 3.30
N ASN A 129 11.23 -2.71 3.55
CA ASN A 129 10.25 -3.13 2.54
C ASN A 129 8.97 -2.28 2.56
N LYS A 130 8.64 -1.67 3.70
CA LYS A 130 7.44 -0.85 3.87
C LYS A 130 7.47 0.40 2.99
N TYR A 131 8.63 1.02 2.86
CA TYR A 131 8.80 2.25 2.10
C TYR A 131 9.76 2.03 0.95
N GLU A 132 9.55 2.65 -0.20
CA GLU A 132 10.48 2.64 -1.32
C GLU A 132 10.54 4.01 -2.00
N TYR A 133 11.73 4.37 -2.50
CA TYR A 133 11.94 5.67 -3.13
C TYR A 133 11.39 5.68 -4.57
N TYR A 134 10.78 6.81 -4.94
CA TYR A 134 10.32 7.10 -6.30
C TYR A 134 10.80 8.49 -6.68
N ILE A 135 11.36 8.65 -7.89
CA ILE A 135 11.96 9.92 -8.32
C ILE A 135 11.13 10.50 -9.45
N LYS A 136 10.65 11.74 -9.30
CA LYS A 136 9.90 12.46 -10.34
C LYS A 136 10.26 13.94 -10.32
N ASP A 137 10.57 14.49 -11.49
CA ASP A 137 10.91 15.91 -11.66
C ASP A 137 11.97 16.40 -10.66
N ASP A 138 13.06 15.63 -10.52
CA ASP A 138 14.15 15.84 -9.55
C ASP A 138 13.75 15.80 -8.07
N ASN A 139 12.50 15.46 -7.76
CA ASN A 139 12.01 15.25 -6.39
C ASN A 139 12.03 13.77 -6.03
N GLU A 140 12.38 13.47 -4.78
CA GLU A 140 12.38 12.13 -4.20
C GLU A 140 11.16 11.97 -3.27
N TYR A 141 10.34 10.97 -3.58
CA TYR A 141 9.16 10.59 -2.82
C TYR A 141 9.41 9.26 -2.13
N LEU A 142 8.88 9.10 -0.91
CA LEU A 142 9.00 7.85 -0.15
C LEU A 142 7.62 7.24 0.00
N LEU A 143 7.30 6.30 -0.89
CA LEU A 143 5.97 5.73 -1.06
C LEU A 143 5.87 4.34 -0.41
N GLU A 144 4.66 3.88 -0.12
CA GLU A 144 4.38 2.56 0.46
C GLU A 144 3.85 1.59 -0.61
N PRO A 145 4.65 0.62 -1.10
CA PRO A 145 4.23 -0.31 -2.14
C PRO A 145 2.96 -1.10 -1.77
N GLU A 146 2.82 -1.50 -0.51
CA GLU A 146 1.66 -2.26 0.00
C GLU A 146 0.36 -1.46 -0.15
N VAL A 147 0.38 -0.17 0.19
CA VAL A 147 -0.78 0.72 0.08
C VAL A 147 -1.21 0.90 -1.38
N ILE A 148 -0.23 1.05 -2.28
CA ILE A 148 -0.51 1.17 -3.72
C ILE A 148 -1.08 -0.14 -4.27
N LYS A 149 -0.49 -1.28 -3.89
CA LYS A 149 -1.00 -2.62 -4.23
C LYS A 149 -2.44 -2.80 -3.76
N ASP A 150 -2.77 -2.44 -2.52
CA ASP A 150 -4.14 -2.53 -1.99
C ASP A 150 -5.13 -1.64 -2.78
N LYS A 151 -4.73 -0.39 -3.10
CA LYS A 151 -5.53 0.50 -3.96
C LYS A 151 -5.79 -0.12 -5.34
N LEU A 152 -4.77 -0.71 -5.98
CA LEU A 152 -4.90 -1.37 -7.28
C LEU A 152 -5.86 -2.58 -7.23
N VAL A 153 -5.71 -3.42 -6.21
CA VAL A 153 -6.59 -4.58 -5.98
C VAL A 153 -8.03 -4.13 -5.79
N GLU A 154 -8.26 -3.10 -4.98
CA GLU A 154 -9.62 -2.61 -4.70
C GLU A 154 -10.27 -1.99 -5.93
N ILE A 155 -9.54 -1.21 -6.73
CA ILE A 155 -10.06 -0.67 -7.99
C ILE A 155 -10.50 -1.79 -8.94
N TYR A 156 -9.71 -2.86 -9.03
CA TYR A 156 -10.11 -4.02 -9.82
C TYR A 156 -11.36 -4.71 -9.25
N ARG A 157 -11.43 -4.92 -7.93
CA ARG A 157 -12.60 -5.54 -7.27
C ARG A 157 -13.88 -4.71 -7.48
N CYS A 158 -13.78 -3.40 -7.33
CA CYS A 158 -14.87 -2.46 -7.59
C CYS A 158 -15.34 -2.52 -9.05
N ARG A 159 -14.41 -2.51 -10.01
CA ARG A 159 -14.74 -2.68 -11.43
C ARG A 159 -15.48 -4.00 -11.68
N ALA A 160 -14.93 -5.12 -11.20
CA ALA A 160 -15.54 -6.43 -11.39
C ALA A 160 -16.96 -6.50 -10.78
N ARG A 161 -17.17 -5.87 -9.62
CA ARG A 161 -18.50 -5.74 -8.99
C ARG A 161 -19.46 -4.95 -9.88
N ASN A 162 -19.02 -3.80 -10.41
CA ASN A 162 -19.84 -2.95 -11.27
C ASN A 162 -20.19 -3.60 -12.61
N ASP A 163 -19.25 -4.33 -13.21
CA ASP A 163 -19.48 -5.11 -14.43
C ASP A 163 -20.55 -6.19 -14.17
N MET A 164 -20.45 -6.93 -13.05
CA MET A 164 -21.45 -7.93 -12.67
C MET A 164 -22.82 -7.33 -12.35
N LYS A 165 -22.88 -6.19 -11.64
CA LYS A 165 -24.14 -5.46 -11.40
C LYS A 165 -24.81 -5.02 -12.71
N SER A 166 -24.02 -4.59 -13.69
CA SER A 166 -24.53 -4.22 -15.01
C SER A 166 -25.12 -5.41 -15.75
N ILE A 167 -24.47 -6.58 -15.71
CA ILE A 167 -25.00 -7.82 -16.29
C ILE A 167 -26.27 -8.27 -15.57
N ALA A 168 -26.29 -8.23 -14.23
CA ALA A 168 -27.45 -8.58 -13.43
C ALA A 168 -28.65 -7.69 -13.79
N ARG A 169 -28.44 -6.39 -13.98
CA ARG A 169 -29.49 -5.45 -14.43
C ARG A 169 -30.05 -5.82 -15.80
N ILE A 170 -29.20 -6.19 -16.76
CA ILE A 170 -29.64 -6.65 -18.09
C ILE A 170 -30.52 -7.90 -18.00
N LEU A 171 -30.23 -8.79 -17.04
CA LEU A 171 -30.96 -10.03 -16.80
C LEU A 171 -32.13 -9.87 -15.82
N ASN A 172 -32.45 -8.63 -15.39
CA ASN A 172 -33.46 -8.34 -14.36
C ASN A 172 -33.26 -9.13 -13.05
N ILE A 173 -32.01 -9.27 -12.62
CA ILE A 173 -31.63 -9.91 -11.36
C ILE A 173 -31.42 -8.83 -10.31
N GLU A 174 -32.08 -8.98 -9.16
CA GLU A 174 -31.88 -8.11 -8.01
C GLU A 174 -30.49 -8.32 -7.38
N THR A 175 -29.80 -7.21 -7.15
CA THR A 175 -28.49 -7.16 -6.47
C THR A 175 -28.52 -6.12 -5.37
N SER A 176 -27.87 -6.38 -4.25
CA SER A 176 -27.72 -5.41 -3.16
C SER A 176 -26.46 -4.53 -3.35
N GLU A 177 -26.32 -3.48 -2.56
CA GLU A 177 -25.13 -2.63 -2.60
C GLU A 177 -23.88 -3.38 -2.11
N ASP A 178 -24.04 -4.17 -1.05
CA ASP A 178 -22.97 -4.91 -0.36
C ASP A 178 -22.56 -6.21 -1.06
N GLU A 179 -23.31 -6.65 -2.07
CA GLU A 179 -23.05 -7.90 -2.77
C GLU A 179 -21.71 -7.90 -3.52
N GLY A 180 -20.92 -8.94 -3.29
CA GLY A 180 -19.64 -9.15 -3.95
C GLY A 180 -19.79 -9.54 -5.41
N ALA A 181 -18.76 -9.29 -6.23
CA ALA A 181 -18.79 -9.65 -7.65
C ALA A 181 -19.06 -11.15 -7.88
N GLU A 182 -18.55 -12.03 -7.01
CA GLU A 182 -18.74 -13.47 -7.12
C GLU A 182 -20.15 -13.94 -6.73
N GLU A 183 -20.80 -13.27 -5.78
CA GLU A 183 -22.19 -13.57 -5.39
C GLU A 183 -23.14 -13.21 -6.53
N ILE A 184 -22.95 -12.03 -7.12
CA ILE A 184 -23.69 -11.59 -8.31
C ILE A 184 -23.46 -12.54 -9.47
N ARG A 185 -22.20 -12.95 -9.70
CA ARG A 185 -21.83 -13.92 -10.75
C ARG A 185 -22.61 -15.24 -10.58
N LYS A 186 -22.71 -15.78 -9.36
CA LYS A 186 -23.49 -17.01 -9.09
C LYS A 186 -24.97 -16.83 -9.44
N LYS A 187 -25.59 -15.70 -9.07
CA LYS A 187 -26.98 -15.40 -9.43
C LYS A 187 -27.18 -15.32 -10.95
N VAL A 188 -26.27 -14.63 -11.65
CA VAL A 188 -26.25 -14.52 -13.12
C VAL A 188 -26.17 -15.89 -13.79
N ILE A 189 -25.21 -16.72 -13.37
CA ILE A 189 -25.05 -18.08 -13.90
C ILE A 189 -26.32 -18.91 -13.68
N ASN A 190 -26.88 -18.89 -12.48
CA ASN A 190 -28.10 -19.62 -12.15
C ASN A 190 -29.29 -19.17 -13.00
N CYS A 191 -29.43 -17.86 -13.27
CA CYS A 191 -30.46 -17.34 -14.16
C CYS A 191 -30.31 -17.88 -15.58
N ILE A 192 -29.10 -17.78 -16.15
CA ILE A 192 -28.80 -18.25 -17.51
C ILE A 192 -29.04 -19.76 -17.65
N ILE A 193 -28.65 -20.57 -16.65
CA ILE A 193 -28.89 -22.01 -16.66
C ILE A 193 -30.39 -22.31 -16.64
N LYS A 194 -31.17 -21.65 -15.77
CA LYS A 194 -32.62 -21.84 -15.71
C LYS A 194 -33.30 -21.49 -17.04
N ASP A 195 -32.89 -20.40 -17.68
CA ASP A 195 -33.42 -19.98 -18.98
C ASP A 195 -33.08 -20.99 -20.08
N LYS A 196 -31.84 -21.50 -20.12
CA LYS A 196 -31.46 -22.55 -21.07
C LYS A 196 -32.25 -23.84 -20.85
N LEU A 197 -32.40 -24.29 -19.62
CA LEU A 197 -33.17 -25.51 -19.30
C LEU A 197 -34.65 -25.38 -19.68
N ARG A 198 -35.25 -24.18 -19.52
CA ARG A 198 -36.62 -23.91 -19.96
C ARG A 198 -36.75 -23.99 -21.49
N LYS A 199 -35.77 -23.48 -22.24
CA LYS A 199 -35.76 -23.52 -23.71
C LYS A 199 -35.55 -24.92 -24.29
N ILE A 200 -34.99 -25.87 -23.54
CA ILE A 200 -34.80 -27.27 -23.98
C ILE A 200 -36.06 -28.11 -23.73
N LYS A 201 -36.90 -27.72 -22.76
CA LYS A 201 -38.14 -28.42 -22.41
C LYS A 201 -39.36 -28.02 -23.26
N ASN A 202 -39.24 -26.92 -24.01
CA ASN A 202 -40.21 -26.46 -25.00
C ASN A 202 -39.70 -26.77 -26.41
#